data_AF-A0AAN6G7M0-F1
#
_entry.id   AF-A0AAN6G7M0-F1
#
_cell.length_a   1.000
_cell.length_b   1.000
_cell.length_c   1.000
_cell.angle_alpha   90.00
_cell.angle_beta   90.00
_cell.angle_gamma   90.00
#
_symmetry.space_group_name_H-M   'P 1'
#
loop_
_entity.id
_entity.type
_entity.pdbx_description
1 polymer ?
#
loop_
_entity_poly.entity_id
_entity_poly.type
_entity_poly.pdbx_seq_one_letter_code
_entity_poly.pdbx_strand_id
1 'polypeptide(L)' 'MVEDGPHKDRAKTIYRRLRKNVVENVQKEYVRTGYTWEQYDPVSGEGRRGHPFTGWTSTVALMMAEIY' A
#
# COMPACT_ATOMS: atom_id res chain seq x y z
N MET A 1 -26.90 6.06 -21.70
CA MET A 1 -26.16 6.63 -20.55
C MET A 1 -25.55 5.45 -19.82
N VAL A 2 -24.26 5.48 -19.50
CA VAL A 2 -23.66 4.39 -18.70
C VAL A 2 -24.15 4.60 -17.27
N GLU A 3 -24.98 3.69 -16.77
CA GLU A 3 -25.38 3.68 -15.37
C GLU A 3 -24.21 3.23 -14.50
N ASP A 4 -24.13 3.81 -13.30
CA ASP A 4 -23.13 3.41 -12.31
C ASP A 4 -23.37 1.96 -11.87
N GLY A 5 -22.29 1.16 -11.84
CA GLY A 5 -22.38 -0.22 -11.35
C GLY A 5 -22.77 -0.28 -9.86
N PRO A 6 -23.49 -1.33 -9.42
CA PRO A 6 -24.07 -1.44 -8.07
C PRO A 6 -23.05 -1.50 -6.92
N HIS A 7 -21.75 -1.52 -7.24
CA HIS A 7 -20.65 -1.64 -6.28
C HIS A 7 -19.70 -0.44 -6.29
N LYS A 8 -20.03 0.64 -7.00
CA LYS A 8 -19.17 1.83 -7.15
C LYS A 8 -18.69 2.39 -5.81
N ASP A 9 -19.60 2.60 -4.86
CA ASP A 9 -19.25 3.18 -3.55
C ASP A 9 -18.46 2.22 -2.67
N ARG A 10 -18.76 0.92 -2.76
CA ARG A 10 -18.01 -0.13 -2.06
C ARG A 10 -16.57 -0.18 -2.57
N ALA A 11 -16.38 -0.18 -3.90
CA ALA A 11 -15.05 -0.17 -4.52
C ALA A 11 -14.25 1.08 -4.13
N LYS A 12 -14.88 2.27 -4.18
CA LYS A 12 -14.27 3.54 -3.78
C LYS A 12 -13.81 3.53 -2.32
N THR A 13 -14.60 2.95 -1.43
CA THR A 13 -14.30 2.85 0.00
C THR A 13 -13.14 1.90 0.27
N ILE A 14 -13.15 0.72 -0.36
CA ILE A 14 -12.06 -0.26 -0.24
C ILE A 14 -10.75 0.32 -0.79
N TYR A 15 -10.79 0.94 -1.97
CA TYR A 15 -9.63 1.57 -2.60
C TYR A 15 -8.96 2.60 -1.67
N ARG A 16 -9.74 3.55 -1.15
CA ARG A 16 -9.22 4.60 -0.25
C ARG A 16 -8.59 4.02 1.01
N ARG A 17 -9.26 3.06 1.65
CA ARG A 17 -8.78 2.43 2.89
C ARG A 17 -7.52 1.61 2.65
N LEU A 18 -7.49 0.81 1.58
CA LEU A 18 -6.36 -0.05 1.26
C LEU A 18 -5.12 0.79 0.91
N ARG A 19 -5.25 1.76 0.01
CA ARG A 19 -4.15 2.66 -0.38
C ARG A 19 -3.55 3.35 0.85
N LYS A 20 -4.39 3.95 1.70
CA LYS A 20 -3.96 4.62 2.92
C LYS A 20 -3.14 3.67 3.81
N ASN A 21 -3.71 2.51 4.13
CA ASN A 21 -3.06 1.57 5.05
C ASN A 21 -1.71 1.05 4.54
N VAL A 22 -1.61 0.75 3.23
CA VAL A 22 -0.36 0.27 2.62
C VAL A 22 0.71 1.36 2.64
N VAL A 23 0.38 2.58 2.19
CA VAL A 23 1.32 3.70 2.14
C VAL A 23 1.81 4.07 3.54
N GLU A 24 0.89 4.21 4.51
CA GLU A 24 1.23 4.58 5.88
C GLU A 24 2.15 3.55 6.54
N ASN A 25 1.87 2.25 6.36
CA ASN A 25 2.69 1.21 6.98
C ASN A 25 4.10 1.16 6.37
N VAL A 26 4.22 1.23 5.04
CA VAL A 26 5.53 1.22 4.36
C VAL A 26 6.34 2.46 4.75
N GLN A 27 5.72 3.63 4.81
CA GLN A 27 6.37 4.86 5.24
C GLN A 27 6.82 4.77 6.71
N LYS A 28 5.95 4.29 7.61
CA LYS A 28 6.28 4.08 9.03
C LYS A 28 7.50 3.17 9.20
N GLU A 29 7.53 2.04 8.49
CA GLU A 29 8.64 1.09 8.55
C GLU A 29 9.92 1.66 7.95
N TYR A 30 9.82 2.38 6.83
CA TYR A 30 10.95 3.09 6.24
C TYR A 30 11.56 4.11 7.21
N VAL A 31 10.73 4.90 7.90
CA VAL A 31 11.18 5.85 8.92
C VAL A 31 11.81 5.13 10.12
N ARG A 32 11.23 4.00 10.55
CA ARG A 32 11.70 3.24 11.72
C ARG A 32 13.02 2.52 11.46
N THR A 33 13.22 1.95 10.27
CA THR A 33 14.35 1.03 9.99
C THR A 33 15.32 1.52 8.92
N GLY A 34 14.98 2.57 8.17
CA GLY A 34 15.81 3.13 7.09
C GLY A 34 15.71 2.39 5.74
N TYR A 35 14.86 1.38 5.62
CA TYR A 35 14.75 0.54 4.42
C TYR A 35 13.30 0.10 4.16
N THR A 36 13.03 -0.32 2.93
CA THR A 36 11.81 -1.03 2.56
C THR A 36 12.02 -2.54 2.61
N TRP A 37 10.94 -3.28 2.84
CA TRP A 37 10.94 -4.73 3.03
C TRP A 37 10.17 -5.46 1.93
N GLU A 38 10.49 -6.73 1.71
CA GLU A 38 9.82 -7.60 0.74
C GLU A 38 8.35 -7.89 1.14
N GLN A 39 8.10 -8.10 2.43
CA GLN A 39 6.78 -8.37 3.00
C GLN A 39 6.59 -7.59 4.30
N TYR A 40 5.34 -7.47 4.76
CA TYR A 40 4.98 -6.85 6.03
C TYR A 40 4.05 -7.79 6.80
N ASP A 41 4.22 -7.88 8.12
CA ASP A 41 3.34 -8.68 8.98
C ASP A 41 1.90 -8.12 8.95
N PRO A 42 0.87 -8.96 8.76
CA PRO A 42 -0.51 -8.50 8.69
C PRO A 42 -1.10 -7.97 10.01
N VAL A 43 -0.44 -8.21 11.15
CA VAL A 43 -0.91 -7.81 12.49
C VAL A 43 -0.13 -6.60 13.01
N SER A 44 1.21 -6.69 13.08
CA SER A 44 2.09 -5.64 13.61
C SER A 44 2.46 -4.59 12.56
N GLY A 45 2.41 -4.94 11.28
CA GLY A 45 2.90 -4.09 10.19
C GLY A 45 4.42 -4.10 10.03
N GLU A 46 5.15 -4.88 10.83
CA GLU A 46 6.61 -4.92 10.75
C GLU A 46 7.11 -5.56 9.46
N GLY A 47 8.17 -4.99 8.89
CA GLY A 47 8.86 -5.53 7.74
C GLY A 47 9.42 -6.94 7.97
N ARG A 48 9.37 -7.78 6.94
CA ARG A 48 9.82 -9.17 6.97
C ARG A 48 10.55 -9.56 5.69
N ARG A 49 11.38 -10.60 5.82
CA ARG A 49 12.19 -11.22 4.75
C ARG A 49 13.21 -10.24 4.17
N GLY A 50 13.39 -10.19 2.85
CA GLY A 50 14.46 -9.42 2.23
C GLY A 50 14.40 -7.92 2.56
N HIS A 51 15.55 -7.35 2.93
CA HIS A 51 15.78 -5.92 3.06
C HIS A 51 17.28 -5.61 2.78
N PRO A 52 17.62 -4.46 2.16
CA PRO A 52 16.71 -3.53 1.51
C PRO A 52 16.00 -4.19 0.31
N PHE A 53 14.71 -3.93 0.15
CA PHE A 53 13.92 -4.46 -0.95
C PHE A 53 13.16 -3.35 -1.67
N THR A 54 13.77 -2.85 -2.74
CA THR A 54 13.17 -1.88 -3.69
C THR A 54 12.68 -2.57 -4.96
N GLY A 55 12.26 -3.84 -4.85
CA GLY A 55 11.57 -4.59 -5.90
C GLY A 55 10.12 -4.13 -6.04
N TRP A 56 9.16 -5.04 -5.91
CA TRP A 56 7.73 -4.67 -5.99
C TRP A 56 7.29 -3.67 -4.91
N THR A 57 8.00 -3.54 -3.80
CA THR A 57 7.69 -2.53 -2.77
C THR A 57 7.84 -1.10 -3.33
N SER A 58 8.60 -0.89 -4.40
CA SER A 58 8.67 0.40 -5.11
C SER A 58 7.33 0.82 -5.75
N THR A 59 6.39 -0.11 -5.97
CA THR A 59 5.04 0.22 -6.48
C THR A 59 4.25 1.12 -5.51
N VAL A 60 4.64 1.19 -4.24
CA VAL A 60 4.06 2.12 -3.27
C VAL A 60 4.23 3.58 -3.73
N ALA A 61 5.28 3.92 -4.47
CA ALA A 61 5.45 5.24 -5.07
C ALA A 61 4.33 5.56 -6.09
N LEU A 62 3.96 4.60 -6.92
CA LEU A 62 2.86 4.74 -7.88
C LEU A 62 1.51 4.83 -7.16
N MET A 63 1.32 4.05 -6.08
CA MET A 63 0.13 4.17 -5.23
C MET A 63 0.02 5.55 -4.58
N MET A 64 1.12 6.15 -4.14
CA MET A 64 1.13 7.52 -3.60
C MET A 64 0.72 8.53 -4.67
N ALA A 65 1.21 8.37 -5.90
CA ALA A 65 0.90 9.26 -7.03
C ALA A 65 -0.47 9.01 -7.70
N GLU A 66 -1.17 7.93 -7.32
CA GLU A 66 -2.42 7.48 -7.97
C GLU A 66 -2.26 7.21 -9.48
N ILE A 67 -1.12 6.62 -9.85
CA ILE A 67 -0.81 6.20 -11.24
C ILE A 67 -1.03 4.68 -11.33
N TYR A 68 -2.01 4.26 -12.15
CA TYR A 68 -2.47 2.87 -12.31
C TYR A 68 -2.54 2.44 -13.77
#